data_AF-A0A3D0PYK4-F1
#
_entry.id   AF-A0A3D0PYK4-F1
#
_cell.length_a   1.000
_cell.length_b   1.000
_cell.length_c   1.000
_cell.angle_alpha   90.00
_cell.angle_beta   90.00
_cell.angle_gamma   90.00
#
_symmetry.space_group_name_H-M   'P 1'
#
loop_
_entity.id
_entity.type
_entity.pdbx_description
1 polymer ?
#
loop_
_entity_poly.entity_id
_entity_poly.type
_entity_poly.pdbx_seq_one_letter_code
_entity_poly.pdbx_strand_id
1 'polypeptide(L)'
;MPSAKNANEAYVWVYFTGEDGESQKVSIAASKGNNALDWNNLNTNAEGKAEPILTSAFGEKGLRDPFIMRSHDGDKFYMLATDLKVVNGDFSTAQNKGSKYIEIWESTDLVNWSNQRHVKVSTDYAGNTWAPEAYWDDELGTYVVYWASNMYTTTDTNDRTSLTYNQMFYATTDDFVNFSKPKAWINVDRRGQSGAGSIDATVQKVGDTYYRIYKDEKTMTLREETGKHLTSSIGKDGDTDYAQALKGSDWTEVGTK
;
A
#
# COMPACT_ATOMS: atom_id res chain seq x y z
N MET A 1 -28.97 -0.93 0.84
CA MET A 1 -28.33 0.39 0.90
C MET A 1 -28.54 0.97 2.29
N PRO A 2 -27.57 1.69 2.87
CA PRO A 2 -27.74 2.33 4.17
C PRO A 2 -29.01 3.18 4.17
N SER A 3 -29.79 3.09 5.24
CA SER A 3 -31.16 3.59 5.31
C SER A 3 -31.29 4.90 6.08
N ALA A 4 -30.21 5.45 6.66
CA ALA A 4 -30.20 6.74 7.32
C ALA A 4 -28.89 7.52 7.06
N LYS A 5 -28.91 8.82 7.41
CA LYS A 5 -27.80 9.78 7.19
C LYS A 5 -26.93 9.96 8.45
N ASN A 6 -26.84 8.96 9.34
CA ASN A 6 -25.97 9.08 10.51
C ASN A 6 -24.53 8.70 10.14
N ALA A 7 -23.54 9.21 10.89
CA ALA A 7 -22.15 8.85 10.69
C ALA A 7 -21.94 7.34 10.96
N ASN A 8 -21.11 6.69 10.14
CA ASN A 8 -20.62 5.30 10.28
C ASN A 8 -21.65 4.17 10.04
N GLU A 9 -22.54 4.32 9.06
CA GLU A 9 -23.53 3.28 8.70
C GLU A 9 -23.00 2.20 7.76
N ALA A 10 -21.89 2.42 7.06
CA ALA A 10 -21.31 1.46 6.13
C ALA A 10 -19.83 1.76 5.86
N TYR A 11 -19.17 0.80 5.23
CA TYR A 11 -17.79 0.83 4.80
C TYR A 11 -17.72 0.78 3.28
N VAL A 12 -16.67 1.38 2.72
CA VAL A 12 -16.29 1.24 1.32
C VAL A 12 -15.10 0.30 1.25
N TRP A 13 -15.11 -0.62 0.29
CA TRP A 13 -13.99 -1.50 0.01
C TRP A 13 -13.64 -1.41 -1.46
N VAL A 14 -12.36 -1.13 -1.74
CA VAL A 14 -11.78 -1.17 -3.07
C VAL A 14 -10.94 -2.43 -3.19
N TYR A 15 -11.06 -3.15 -4.30
CA TYR A 15 -10.44 -4.47 -4.45
C TYR A 15 -10.15 -4.76 -5.93
N PHE A 16 -9.21 -5.68 -6.19
CA PHE A 16 -8.98 -6.19 -7.53
C PHE A 16 -9.62 -7.57 -7.73
N THR A 17 -10.05 -7.87 -8.95
CA THR A 17 -10.97 -8.99 -9.22
C THR A 17 -10.31 -10.32 -9.62
N GLY A 18 -9.19 -10.70 -8.99
CA GLY A 18 -8.60 -12.03 -9.20
C GLY A 18 -7.09 -12.04 -9.38
N GLU A 19 -6.55 -13.23 -9.59
CA GLU A 19 -5.10 -13.47 -9.63
C GLU A 19 -4.53 -13.58 -11.05
N ASP A 20 -5.39 -13.66 -12.07
CA ASP A 20 -4.93 -13.65 -13.46
C ASP A 20 -4.66 -12.23 -13.96
N GLY A 21 -3.79 -12.10 -14.95
CA GLY A 21 -3.38 -10.79 -15.46
C GLY A 21 -4.49 -9.98 -16.15
N GLU A 22 -5.65 -10.58 -16.44
CA GLU A 22 -6.78 -9.89 -17.09
C GLU A 22 -7.79 -9.31 -16.08
N SER A 23 -7.78 -9.84 -14.85
CA SER A 23 -8.68 -9.50 -13.76
C SER A 23 -8.08 -8.57 -12.70
N GLN A 24 -6.79 -8.25 -12.82
CA GLN A 24 -6.07 -7.25 -12.02
C GLN A 24 -6.48 -5.82 -12.41
N LYS A 25 -7.72 -5.47 -12.07
CA LYS A 25 -8.42 -4.19 -12.29
C LYS A 25 -9.21 -3.86 -11.03
N VAL A 26 -9.44 -2.57 -10.75
CA VAL A 26 -10.06 -2.15 -9.48
C VAL A 26 -11.57 -2.06 -9.60
N SER A 27 -12.27 -2.66 -8.65
CA SER A 27 -13.71 -2.60 -8.40
C SER A 27 -13.97 -2.02 -7.00
N ILE A 28 -15.23 -1.68 -6.73
CA ILE A 28 -15.65 -1.08 -5.46
C ILE A 28 -16.90 -1.77 -4.92
N ALA A 29 -16.97 -1.91 -3.59
CA ALA A 29 -18.07 -2.50 -2.85
C ALA A 29 -18.46 -1.61 -1.67
N ALA A 30 -19.70 -1.74 -1.22
CA ALA A 30 -20.17 -1.14 0.02
C ALA A 30 -20.71 -2.22 0.97
N SER A 31 -20.37 -2.11 2.24
CA SER A 31 -20.85 -3.07 3.23
C SER A 31 -22.36 -3.00 3.40
N LYS A 32 -22.96 -4.12 3.81
CA LYS A 32 -24.38 -4.19 4.19
C LYS A 32 -24.56 -3.65 5.61
N GLY A 33 -24.71 -2.34 5.71
CA GLY A 33 -24.74 -1.65 6.99
C GLY A 33 -23.36 -1.65 7.64
N ASN A 34 -23.31 -1.48 8.96
CA ASN A 34 -22.06 -1.46 9.73
C ASN A 34 -21.54 -2.90 9.97
N ASN A 35 -21.21 -3.61 8.89
CA ASN A 35 -20.72 -4.98 8.91
C ASN A 35 -19.58 -5.18 7.90
N ALA A 36 -18.35 -5.24 8.39
CA ALA A 36 -17.16 -5.42 7.55
C ALA A 36 -17.03 -6.84 6.93
N LEU A 37 -17.95 -7.76 7.20
CA LEU A 37 -17.93 -9.14 6.71
C LEU A 37 -18.97 -9.43 5.61
N ASP A 38 -19.84 -8.46 5.28
CA ASP A 38 -20.90 -8.65 4.28
C ASP A 38 -21.03 -7.44 3.37
N TRP A 39 -20.98 -7.67 2.06
CA TRP A 39 -20.73 -6.64 1.06
C TRP A 39 -21.72 -6.73 -0.11
N ASN A 40 -22.08 -5.57 -0.67
CA ASN A 40 -22.69 -5.48 -1.99
C ASN A 40 -21.62 -5.01 -2.98
N ASN A 41 -21.49 -5.71 -4.10
CA ASN A 41 -20.78 -5.19 -5.26
C ASN A 41 -21.45 -3.87 -5.69
N LEU A 42 -20.65 -2.89 -6.07
CA LEU A 42 -21.11 -1.68 -6.76
C LEU A 42 -20.65 -1.75 -8.23
N ASN A 43 -21.21 -0.87 -9.07
CA ASN A 43 -20.99 -0.86 -10.52
C ASN A 43 -21.13 -2.26 -11.13
N THR A 44 -22.33 -2.83 -11.09
CA THR A 44 -22.56 -4.21 -11.50
C THR A 44 -23.20 -4.32 -12.87
N ASN A 45 -22.87 -5.39 -13.59
CA ASN A 45 -23.62 -5.78 -14.78
C ASN A 45 -25.03 -6.32 -14.42
N ALA A 46 -25.80 -6.74 -15.43
CA ALA A 46 -27.17 -7.24 -15.25
C ALA A 46 -27.26 -8.50 -14.35
N GLU A 47 -26.18 -9.26 -14.23
CA GLU A 47 -26.10 -10.45 -13.37
C GLU A 47 -25.59 -10.14 -11.95
N GLY A 48 -25.34 -8.87 -11.60
CA GLY A 48 -24.85 -8.47 -10.28
C GLY A 48 -23.35 -8.70 -10.06
N LYS A 49 -22.60 -9.03 -11.12
CA LYS A 49 -21.14 -9.13 -11.08
C LYS A 49 -20.53 -7.74 -11.14
N ALA A 50 -19.57 -7.46 -10.26
CA ALA A 50 -18.84 -6.19 -10.28
C ALA A 50 -18.11 -5.99 -11.62
N GLU A 51 -18.29 -4.82 -12.21
CA GLU A 51 -17.52 -4.33 -13.33
C GLU A 51 -16.44 -3.35 -12.82
N PRO A 52 -15.19 -3.46 -13.30
CA PRO A 52 -14.11 -2.59 -12.83
C PRO A 52 -14.42 -1.11 -13.08
N ILE A 53 -14.12 -0.29 -12.08
CA ILE A 53 -14.19 1.17 -12.17
C ILE A 53 -12.88 1.78 -12.65
N LEU A 54 -11.75 1.08 -12.49
CA LEU A 54 -10.44 1.52 -12.96
C LEU A 54 -9.68 0.39 -13.64
N THR A 55 -8.97 0.76 -14.71
CA THR A 55 -8.05 -0.12 -15.45
C THR A 55 -6.75 0.64 -15.71
N SER A 56 -5.65 -0.09 -15.90
CA SER A 56 -4.35 0.52 -16.18
C SER A 56 -4.05 0.59 -17.67
N ALA A 57 -3.67 1.78 -18.15
CA ALA A 57 -3.16 2.02 -19.49
C ALA A 57 -1.62 2.11 -19.54
N PHE A 58 -0.97 2.28 -18.39
CA PHE A 58 0.48 2.48 -18.24
C PHE A 58 1.16 1.30 -17.54
N GLY A 59 2.48 1.36 -17.46
CA GLY A 59 3.27 0.40 -16.69
C GLY A 59 3.09 -1.05 -17.14
N GLU A 60 2.94 -1.93 -16.16
CA GLU A 60 2.68 -3.36 -16.34
C GLU A 60 1.23 -3.66 -16.77
N LYS A 61 0.34 -2.66 -16.67
CA LYS A 61 -1.07 -2.72 -17.06
C LYS A 61 -1.93 -3.67 -16.22
N GLY A 62 -1.50 -3.94 -14.99
CA GLY A 62 -2.29 -4.60 -13.94
C GLY A 62 -2.36 -3.72 -12.70
N LEU A 63 -3.50 -3.73 -12.01
CA LEU A 63 -3.73 -3.00 -10.77
C LEU A 63 -3.96 -3.98 -9.63
N ARG A 64 -3.13 -3.86 -8.59
CA ARG A 64 -3.23 -4.64 -7.36
C ARG A 64 -3.19 -3.75 -6.13
N ASP A 65 -3.60 -4.32 -5.01
CA ASP A 65 -3.52 -3.69 -3.68
C ASP A 65 -4.08 -2.25 -3.65
N PRO A 66 -5.32 -2.02 -4.11
CA PRO A 66 -5.87 -0.68 -4.16
C PRO A 66 -6.10 -0.14 -2.73
N PHE A 67 -5.74 1.12 -2.55
CA PHE A 67 -5.99 1.89 -1.34
C PHE A 67 -6.79 3.14 -1.67
N ILE A 68 -7.79 3.45 -0.85
CA ILE A 68 -8.61 4.64 -1.01
C ILE A 68 -8.62 5.47 0.27
N MET A 69 -8.43 6.78 0.12
CA MET A 69 -8.57 7.73 1.22
C MET A 69 -9.33 8.98 0.79
N ARG A 70 -9.96 9.65 1.74
CA ARG A 70 -10.43 11.02 1.56
C ARG A 70 -9.25 11.97 1.75
N SER A 71 -9.19 13.05 0.98
CA SER A 71 -8.22 14.14 1.19
C SER A 71 -8.36 14.72 2.60
N HIS A 72 -7.27 15.32 3.11
CA HIS A 72 -7.26 16.04 4.38
C HIS A 72 -8.35 17.11 4.44
N ASP A 73 -8.51 17.91 3.37
CA ASP A 73 -9.53 18.95 3.27
C ASP A 73 -10.95 18.40 3.09
N GLY A 74 -11.10 17.10 2.84
CA GLY A 74 -12.37 16.41 2.73
C GLY A 74 -13.09 16.56 1.38
N ASP A 75 -12.50 17.31 0.45
CA ASP A 75 -13.09 17.74 -0.83
C ASP A 75 -13.04 16.68 -1.95
N LYS A 76 -12.13 15.71 -1.83
CA LYS A 76 -11.93 14.65 -2.83
C LYS A 76 -11.47 13.35 -2.18
N PHE A 77 -11.33 12.32 -3.02
CA PHE A 77 -10.77 11.02 -2.69
C PHE A 77 -9.57 10.75 -3.58
N TYR A 78 -8.58 10.06 -3.02
CA TYR A 78 -7.45 9.51 -3.76
C TYR A 78 -7.55 7.99 -3.79
N MET A 79 -7.31 7.41 -4.96
CA MET A 79 -7.10 5.97 -5.14
C MET A 79 -5.63 5.75 -5.49
N LEU A 80 -4.96 4.88 -4.76
CA LEU A 80 -3.60 4.41 -5.02
C LEU A 80 -3.66 2.92 -5.38
N ALA A 81 -2.76 2.45 -6.23
CA ALA A 81 -2.63 1.02 -6.52
C ALA A 81 -1.19 0.66 -6.92
N THR A 82 -0.84 -0.60 -6.71
CA THR A 82 0.36 -1.22 -7.26
C THR A 82 0.24 -1.33 -8.79
N ASP A 83 1.22 -0.83 -9.53
CA ASP A 83 1.42 -1.16 -10.95
C ASP A 83 2.07 -2.55 -11.06
N LEU A 84 1.24 -3.58 -11.23
CA LEU A 84 1.72 -4.96 -11.25
C LEU A 84 0.78 -5.84 -12.05
N LYS A 85 1.33 -6.48 -13.10
CA LYS A 85 0.66 -7.54 -13.85
C LYS A 85 1.31 -8.89 -13.60
N VAL A 86 0.76 -9.66 -12.65
CA VAL A 86 1.24 -11.03 -12.40
C VAL A 86 0.54 -11.99 -13.35
N VAL A 87 1.35 -12.73 -14.12
CA VAL A 87 0.89 -13.84 -14.95
C VAL A 87 1.46 -15.13 -14.37
N ASN A 88 0.62 -16.15 -14.18
CA ASN A 88 0.99 -17.46 -13.61
C ASN A 88 1.57 -17.44 -12.18
N GLY A 89 1.35 -16.37 -11.42
CA GLY A 89 1.78 -16.29 -10.02
C GLY A 89 3.29 -16.10 -9.81
N ASP A 90 4.05 -15.68 -10.83
CA ASP A 90 5.48 -15.39 -10.65
C ASP A 90 5.72 -14.04 -9.97
N PHE A 91 5.81 -14.09 -8.64
CA PHE A 91 6.20 -12.94 -7.82
C PHE A 91 7.71 -12.74 -7.71
N SER A 92 8.54 -13.69 -8.18
CA SER A 92 10.00 -13.55 -8.08
C SER A 92 10.50 -12.53 -9.10
N THR A 93 10.03 -12.61 -10.34
CA THR A 93 10.37 -11.60 -11.36
C THR A 93 9.89 -10.22 -10.94
N ALA A 94 8.68 -10.13 -10.39
CA ALA A 94 8.09 -8.86 -9.97
C ALA A 94 8.82 -8.22 -8.77
N GLN A 95 9.44 -8.99 -7.86
CA GLN A 95 10.27 -8.43 -6.78
C GLN A 95 11.65 -7.98 -7.24
N ASN A 96 12.11 -8.46 -8.38
CA ASN A 96 13.46 -8.22 -8.87
C ASN A 96 13.51 -7.12 -9.93
N LYS A 97 12.55 -7.16 -10.86
CA LYS A 97 12.48 -6.36 -12.08
C LYS A 97 11.12 -5.69 -12.28
N GLY A 98 10.29 -5.65 -11.25
CA GLY A 98 8.94 -5.09 -11.34
C GLY A 98 8.93 -3.56 -11.37
N SER A 99 7.71 -3.03 -11.40
CA SER A 99 7.47 -1.60 -11.44
C SER A 99 8.05 -0.84 -10.23
N LYS A 100 8.48 0.39 -10.52
CA LYS A 100 8.98 1.38 -9.55
C LYS A 100 7.98 2.52 -9.34
N TYR A 101 6.77 2.33 -9.86
CA TYR A 101 5.73 3.33 -9.98
C TYR A 101 4.52 2.92 -9.12
N ILE A 102 3.74 3.93 -8.74
CA ILE A 102 2.40 3.76 -8.20
C ILE A 102 1.40 4.41 -9.15
N GLU A 103 0.19 3.87 -9.14
CA GLU A 103 -0.91 4.39 -9.94
C GLU A 103 -1.85 5.20 -9.07
N ILE A 104 -2.24 6.39 -9.54
CA ILE A 104 -3.01 7.35 -8.74
C ILE A 104 -4.16 7.94 -9.55
N TRP A 105 -5.35 7.97 -8.93
CA TRP A 105 -6.53 8.68 -9.40
C TRP A 105 -7.12 9.55 -8.30
N GLU A 106 -7.88 10.56 -8.69
CA GLU A 106 -8.71 11.32 -7.76
C GLU A 106 -10.16 11.41 -8.23
N SER A 107 -11.08 11.56 -7.28
CA SER A 107 -12.51 11.69 -7.54
C SER A 107 -13.17 12.58 -6.48
N THR A 108 -14.16 13.37 -6.86
CA THR A 108 -14.97 14.16 -5.91
C THR A 108 -16.27 13.45 -5.49
N ASP A 109 -16.64 12.35 -6.17
CA ASP A 109 -17.95 11.69 -6.02
C ASP A 109 -17.88 10.15 -5.98
N LEU A 110 -16.69 9.56 -6.06
CA LEU A 110 -16.42 8.11 -6.15
C LEU A 110 -16.97 7.42 -7.41
N VAL A 111 -17.50 8.18 -8.36
CA VAL A 111 -18.08 7.70 -9.61
C VAL A 111 -17.22 8.12 -10.80
N ASN A 112 -16.91 9.41 -10.87
CA ASN A 112 -16.09 10.00 -11.91
C ASN A 112 -14.66 10.15 -11.39
N TRP A 113 -13.73 9.47 -12.06
CA TRP A 113 -12.32 9.48 -11.71
C TRP A 113 -11.51 10.28 -12.72
N SER A 114 -10.41 10.89 -12.24
CA SER A 114 -9.43 11.56 -13.09
C SER A 114 -8.80 10.61 -14.11
N ASN A 115 -7.95 11.14 -14.99
CA ASN A 115 -7.03 10.30 -15.74
C ASN A 115 -6.03 9.61 -14.79
N GLN A 116 -5.54 8.43 -15.19
CA GLN A 116 -4.49 7.70 -14.48
C GLN A 116 -3.18 8.49 -14.44
N ARG A 117 -2.59 8.62 -13.25
CA ARG A 117 -1.23 9.10 -13.06
C ARG A 117 -0.31 7.91 -12.74
N HIS A 118 0.72 7.71 -13.57
CA HIS A 118 1.76 6.71 -13.39
C HIS A 118 3.02 7.39 -12.83
N VAL A 119 3.23 7.31 -11.51
CA VAL A 119 4.23 8.14 -10.81
C VAL A 119 5.37 7.29 -10.25
N LYS A 120 6.62 7.60 -10.66
CA LYS A 120 7.81 6.93 -10.15
C LYS A 120 8.12 7.44 -8.74
N VAL A 121 8.05 6.56 -7.74
CA VAL A 121 8.35 6.90 -6.35
C VAL A 121 9.58 6.17 -5.81
N SER A 122 9.91 5.02 -6.40
CA SER A 122 11.07 4.23 -6.00
C SER A 122 12.31 4.56 -6.81
N THR A 123 13.47 4.40 -6.15
CA THR A 123 14.79 4.57 -6.79
C THR A 123 15.07 3.48 -7.82
N ASP A 124 16.07 3.66 -8.67
CA ASP A 124 16.42 2.62 -9.65
C ASP A 124 17.01 1.35 -9.04
N TYR A 125 17.45 1.40 -7.80
CA TYR A 125 17.91 0.26 -7.00
C TYR A 125 16.77 -0.61 -6.45
N ALA A 126 15.53 -0.12 -6.48
CA ALA A 126 14.37 -0.91 -6.11
C ALA A 126 14.11 -2.01 -7.15
N GLY A 127 13.62 -3.15 -6.67
CA GLY A 127 13.08 -4.23 -7.49
C GLY A 127 11.57 -4.15 -7.69
N ASN A 128 10.85 -3.50 -6.78
CA ASN A 128 9.40 -3.35 -6.81
C ASN A 128 8.90 -2.13 -6.02
N THR A 129 7.61 -1.79 -6.16
CA THR A 129 6.90 -0.77 -5.37
C THR A 129 5.48 -1.26 -5.13
N TRP A 130 5.23 -1.86 -3.97
CA TRP A 130 4.02 -2.65 -3.73
C TRP A 130 3.18 -2.15 -2.57
N ALA A 131 1.86 -2.41 -2.67
CA ALA A 131 0.84 -2.10 -1.68
C ALA A 131 0.95 -0.67 -1.12
N PRO A 132 0.89 0.36 -1.99
CA PRO A 132 0.99 1.73 -1.53
C PRO A 132 -0.27 2.15 -0.77
N GLU A 133 -0.07 2.70 0.42
CA GLU A 133 -1.11 3.47 1.11
C GLU A 133 -0.56 4.85 1.51
N ALA A 134 -1.44 5.70 2.01
CA ALA A 134 -1.08 7.05 2.43
C ALA A 134 -1.86 7.50 3.66
N TYR A 135 -1.23 8.37 4.45
CA TYR A 135 -1.86 9.00 5.60
C TYR A 135 -1.48 10.48 5.67
N TRP A 136 -2.40 11.34 6.09
CA TRP A 136 -2.09 12.75 6.35
C TRP A 136 -1.44 12.92 7.73
N ASP A 137 -0.26 13.49 7.79
CA ASP A 137 0.40 13.80 9.06
C ASP A 137 0.21 15.27 9.42
N ASP A 138 -0.50 15.54 10.52
CA ASP A 138 -0.81 16.92 10.96
C ASP A 138 0.42 17.72 11.38
N GLU A 139 1.47 17.06 11.88
CA GLU A 139 2.69 17.73 12.36
C GLU A 139 3.57 18.14 11.17
N LEU A 140 3.64 17.28 10.15
CA LEU A 140 4.37 17.57 8.91
C LEU A 140 3.57 18.45 7.94
N GLY A 141 2.23 18.46 8.05
CA GLY A 141 1.34 19.18 7.16
C GLY A 141 1.38 18.67 5.72
N THR A 142 1.56 17.36 5.54
CA THR A 142 1.73 16.70 4.23
C THR A 142 1.24 15.25 4.29
N TYR A 143 1.02 14.62 3.14
CA TYR A 143 0.75 13.18 3.09
C TYR A 143 2.06 12.40 3.19
N VAL A 144 2.05 11.34 4.00
CA VAL A 144 3.09 10.31 4.04
C VAL A 144 2.57 9.10 3.26
N VAL A 145 3.17 8.83 2.10
CA VAL A 145 2.86 7.68 1.24
C VAL A 145 3.90 6.60 1.48
N TYR A 146 3.48 5.36 1.74
CA TYR A 146 4.36 4.27 2.13
C TYR A 146 4.06 2.98 1.36
N TRP A 147 5.09 2.18 1.13
CA TRP A 147 5.04 0.97 0.28
C TRP A 147 6.15 -0.02 0.62
N ALA A 148 6.04 -1.26 0.13
CA ALA A 148 7.06 -2.29 0.25
C ALA A 148 7.98 -2.36 -0.98
N SER A 149 9.28 -2.64 -0.76
CA SER A 149 10.26 -2.80 -1.83
C SER A 149 11.44 -3.70 -1.45
N ASN A 150 11.85 -4.58 -2.37
CA ASN A 150 13.18 -5.20 -2.35
C ASN A 150 14.23 -4.20 -2.86
N MET A 151 15.33 -4.05 -2.12
CA MET A 151 16.43 -3.16 -2.48
C MET A 151 17.66 -3.92 -2.93
N TYR A 152 18.38 -3.36 -3.89
CA TYR A 152 19.59 -3.93 -4.49
C TYR A 152 20.75 -2.94 -4.45
N THR A 153 21.97 -3.46 -4.53
CA THR A 153 23.20 -2.65 -4.59
C THR A 153 23.55 -2.20 -6.02
N THR A 154 22.79 -2.63 -7.01
CA THR A 154 22.99 -2.34 -8.44
C THR A 154 21.68 -1.94 -9.12
N THR A 155 21.78 -1.02 -10.08
CA THR A 155 20.67 -0.66 -10.98
C THR A 155 20.56 -1.60 -12.18
N ASP A 156 21.58 -2.41 -12.48
CA ASP A 156 21.49 -3.42 -13.53
C ASP A 156 20.69 -4.62 -13.01
N THR A 157 19.49 -4.81 -13.57
CA THR A 157 18.59 -5.92 -13.21
C THR A 157 19.14 -7.30 -13.58
N ASN A 158 20.14 -7.40 -14.46
CA ASN A 158 20.75 -8.68 -14.81
C ASN A 158 21.71 -9.19 -13.73
N ASP A 159 22.28 -8.28 -12.94
CA ASP A 159 23.17 -8.60 -11.82
C ASP A 159 22.39 -9.02 -10.56
N ARG A 160 21.06 -8.84 -10.56
CA ARG A 160 20.16 -9.22 -9.46
C ARG A 160 19.85 -10.72 -9.54
N THR A 161 20.79 -11.55 -9.12
CA THR A 161 20.68 -13.02 -9.22
C THR A 161 19.90 -13.68 -8.09
N SER A 162 19.55 -12.93 -7.03
CA SER A 162 18.74 -13.42 -5.90
C SER A 162 17.82 -12.32 -5.39
N LEU A 163 16.69 -12.70 -4.79
CA LEU A 163 15.82 -11.74 -4.10
C LEU A 163 16.45 -11.30 -2.78
N THR A 164 16.25 -10.03 -2.41
CA THR A 164 16.63 -9.54 -1.09
C THR A 164 15.48 -9.76 -0.13
N TYR A 165 14.92 -8.71 0.44
CA TYR A 165 13.74 -8.74 1.28
C TYR A 165 12.95 -7.44 1.13
N ASN A 166 11.63 -7.52 1.30
CA ASN A 166 10.80 -6.32 1.35
C ASN A 166 11.10 -5.49 2.61
N GLN A 167 11.59 -4.29 2.38
CA GLN A 167 11.66 -3.20 3.35
C GLN A 167 10.43 -2.30 3.15
N MET A 168 9.99 -1.62 4.21
CA MET A 168 9.00 -0.55 4.06
C MET A 168 9.70 0.78 3.78
N PHE A 169 9.18 1.54 2.83
CA PHE A 169 9.61 2.88 2.47
C PHE A 169 8.48 3.87 2.66
N TYR A 170 8.84 5.15 2.77
CA TYR A 170 7.89 6.25 2.63
C TYR A 170 8.49 7.43 1.84
N ALA A 171 7.62 8.23 1.26
CA ALA A 171 7.90 9.58 0.74
C ALA A 171 6.76 10.52 1.13
N THR A 172 7.02 11.82 1.12
CA THR A 172 6.00 12.83 1.38
C THR A 172 5.53 13.52 0.10
N THR A 173 4.27 13.95 0.08
CA THR A 173 3.67 14.70 -1.04
C THR A 173 2.51 15.55 -0.54
N ASP A 174 2.30 16.71 -1.16
CA ASP A 174 1.14 17.56 -0.88
C ASP A 174 0.00 17.36 -1.90
N ASP A 175 0.33 16.82 -3.08
CA ASP A 175 -0.53 16.87 -4.28
C ASP A 175 -0.69 15.52 -5.01
N PHE A 176 0.04 14.47 -4.57
CA PHE A 176 0.14 13.19 -5.27
C PHE A 176 0.60 13.33 -6.73
N VAL A 177 1.44 14.32 -6.99
CA VAL A 177 2.14 14.54 -8.27
C VAL A 177 3.64 14.60 -8.01
N ASN A 178 4.05 15.40 -7.02
CA ASN A 178 5.44 15.62 -6.65
C ASN A 178 5.74 14.91 -5.33
N PHE A 179 6.74 14.05 -5.34
CA PHE A 179 7.13 13.26 -4.18
C PHE A 179 8.53 13.64 -3.71
N SER A 180 8.74 13.61 -2.40
CA SER A 180 10.08 13.67 -1.83
C SER A 180 10.91 12.45 -2.25
N LYS A 181 12.22 12.50 -2.00
CA LYS A 181 13.05 11.29 -2.07
C LYS A 181 12.53 10.24 -1.06
N PRO A 182 12.46 8.96 -1.44
CA PRO A 182 12.02 7.91 -0.53
C PRO A 182 13.02 7.69 0.60
N LYS A 183 12.52 7.32 1.77
CA LYS A 183 13.29 6.98 2.96
C LYS A 183 12.83 5.62 3.50
N ALA A 184 13.77 4.84 4.02
CA ALA A 184 13.44 3.58 4.66
C ALA A 184 12.65 3.83 5.96
N TRP A 185 11.57 3.08 6.14
CA TRP A 185 10.66 3.16 7.28
C TRP A 185 10.79 1.95 8.20
N ILE A 186 10.85 0.75 7.62
CA ILE A 186 11.17 -0.49 8.32
C ILE A 186 12.25 -1.19 7.51
N ASN A 187 13.47 -1.22 8.04
CA ASN A 187 14.63 -1.84 7.43
C ASN A 187 15.27 -2.79 8.43
N VAL A 188 14.65 -3.96 8.56
CA VAL A 188 15.20 -5.07 9.34
C VAL A 188 15.03 -6.32 8.51
N ASP A 189 16.14 -7.00 8.23
CA ASP A 189 16.16 -8.27 7.53
C ASP A 189 15.60 -9.37 8.45
N ARG A 190 14.29 -9.58 8.32
CA ARG A 190 13.54 -10.61 9.03
C ARG A 190 13.18 -11.78 8.12
N ARG A 191 13.92 -12.07 7.07
CA ARG A 191 13.53 -13.12 6.11
C ARG A 191 13.20 -14.46 6.77
N GLY A 192 12.04 -15.02 6.44
CA GLY A 192 11.78 -16.46 6.55
C GLY A 192 12.22 -17.21 5.28
N GLN A 193 12.23 -16.51 4.15
CA GLN A 193 12.53 -17.01 2.80
C GLN A 193 12.98 -15.84 1.90
N SER A 194 13.50 -16.14 0.71
CA SER A 194 13.94 -15.11 -0.25
C SER A 194 12.80 -14.17 -0.64
N GLY A 195 13.06 -12.87 -0.66
CA GLY A 195 12.07 -11.82 -0.95
C GLY A 195 11.17 -11.44 0.24
N ALA A 196 11.03 -12.32 1.23
CA ALA A 196 10.14 -12.09 2.36
C ALA A 196 10.65 -11.00 3.30
N GLY A 197 9.76 -10.11 3.76
CA GLY A 197 10.14 -9.08 4.71
C GLY A 197 8.95 -8.50 5.46
N SER A 198 8.84 -7.17 5.43
CA SER A 198 7.68 -6.43 5.95
C SER A 198 6.90 -5.89 4.75
N ILE A 199 5.60 -6.15 4.70
CA ILE A 199 4.72 -5.72 3.60
C ILE A 199 3.35 -5.29 4.11
N ASP A 200 2.53 -4.74 3.21
CA ASP A 200 1.10 -4.48 3.40
C ASP A 200 0.82 -3.69 4.68
N ALA A 201 1.51 -2.56 4.85
CA ALA A 201 1.32 -1.71 6.00
C ALA A 201 0.04 -0.89 5.87
N THR A 202 -0.61 -0.61 7.00
CA THR A 202 -1.68 0.37 7.11
C THR A 202 -1.54 1.17 8.40
N VAL A 203 -2.02 2.43 8.38
CA VAL A 203 -1.84 3.39 9.46
C VAL A 203 -3.16 4.04 9.84
N GLN A 204 -3.38 4.18 11.15
CA GLN A 204 -4.45 5.00 11.69
C GLN A 204 -3.97 5.76 12.93
N LYS A 205 -4.32 7.04 13.03
CA LYS A 205 -4.12 7.83 14.25
C LYS A 205 -5.34 7.74 15.16
N VAL A 206 -5.12 7.51 16.46
CA VAL A 206 -6.14 7.57 17.51
C VAL A 206 -5.64 8.47 18.63
N GLY A 207 -6.28 9.62 18.81
CA GLY A 207 -5.74 10.70 19.65
C GLY A 207 -4.37 11.15 19.14
N ASP A 208 -3.37 11.16 20.02
CA ASP A 208 -1.99 11.56 19.68
C ASP A 208 -1.09 10.35 19.39
N THR A 209 -1.65 9.20 19.02
CA THR A 209 -0.89 7.97 18.80
C THR A 209 -1.18 7.42 17.41
N TYR A 210 -0.13 7.18 16.64
CA TYR A 210 -0.20 6.41 15.41
C TYR A 210 -0.19 4.92 15.74
N TYR A 211 -1.09 4.18 15.09
CA TYR A 211 -1.11 2.73 15.03
C TYR A 211 -0.68 2.34 13.63
N ARG A 212 0.26 1.40 13.54
CA ARG A 212 0.66 0.78 12.29
C ARG A 212 0.48 -0.71 12.41
N ILE A 213 -0.19 -1.30 11.42
CA ILE A 213 -0.29 -2.75 11.27
C ILE A 213 0.39 -3.12 9.96
N TYR A 214 1.19 -4.18 9.95
CA TYR A 214 1.79 -4.71 8.73
C TYR A 214 2.02 -6.22 8.86
N LYS A 215 2.24 -6.88 7.73
CA LYS A 215 2.52 -8.32 7.70
C LYS A 215 4.02 -8.58 7.83
N ASP A 216 4.39 -9.47 8.75
CA ASP A 216 5.72 -10.03 8.86
C ASP A 216 5.76 -11.38 8.13
N GLU A 217 6.47 -11.44 7.01
CA GLU A 217 6.55 -12.62 6.17
C GLU A 217 7.49 -13.71 6.68
N LYS A 218 8.23 -13.47 7.77
CA LYS A 218 8.98 -14.53 8.46
C LYS A 218 8.05 -15.57 9.06
N THR A 219 6.99 -15.06 9.67
CA THR A 219 6.04 -15.84 10.49
C THR A 219 4.65 -15.87 9.89
N MET A 220 4.41 -15.08 8.83
CA MET A 220 3.10 -14.89 8.20
C MET A 220 2.06 -14.38 9.20
N THR A 221 2.49 -13.53 10.14
CA THR A 221 1.65 -12.90 11.16
C THR A 221 1.52 -11.40 10.92
N LEU A 222 0.52 -10.79 11.55
CA LEU A 222 0.40 -9.34 11.62
C LEU A 222 1.17 -8.83 12.82
N ARG A 223 1.90 -7.73 12.65
CA ARG A 223 2.47 -6.94 13.74
C ARG A 223 1.70 -5.65 13.89
N GLU A 224 1.39 -5.30 15.13
CA GLU A 224 0.78 -4.03 15.50
C GLU A 224 1.76 -3.24 16.36
N GLU A 225 2.04 -2.01 15.95
CA GLU A 225 2.94 -1.09 16.62
C GLU A 225 2.26 0.26 16.86
N THR A 226 2.71 0.96 17.90
CA THR A 226 2.27 2.32 18.21
C THR A 226 3.44 3.27 18.30
N GLY A 227 3.25 4.53 17.92
CA GLY A 227 4.30 5.55 17.93
C GLY A 227 3.72 6.97 17.98
N LYS A 228 4.57 7.96 18.27
CA LYS A 228 4.19 9.38 18.28
C LYS A 228 4.44 10.08 16.96
N HIS A 229 5.47 9.66 16.23
CA HIS A 229 5.82 10.24 14.93
C HIS A 229 5.72 9.19 13.84
N LEU A 230 4.84 9.43 12.87
CA LEU A 230 4.55 8.50 11.78
C LEU A 230 5.82 8.11 11.00
N THR A 231 6.73 9.06 10.81
CA THR A 231 7.92 8.87 9.96
C THR A 231 9.14 8.30 10.69
N SER A 232 9.01 7.95 11.98
CA SER A 232 10.09 7.28 12.72
C SER A 232 10.44 5.94 12.08
N SER A 233 11.72 5.72 11.81
CA SER A 233 12.21 4.48 11.18
C SER A 233 12.56 3.41 12.22
N ILE A 234 12.40 2.14 11.83
CA ILE A 234 12.93 0.98 12.56
C ILE A 234 14.04 0.36 11.74
N GLY A 235 15.22 0.22 12.35
CA GLY A 235 16.36 -0.48 11.77
C GLY A 235 17.06 0.26 10.63
N LYS A 236 18.05 -0.41 10.03
CA LYS A 236 18.90 0.04 8.93
C LYS A 236 19.54 -1.16 8.23
N ASP A 237 20.26 -0.89 7.15
CA ASP A 237 20.96 -1.92 6.39
C ASP A 237 21.87 -2.77 7.30
N GLY A 238 21.68 -4.09 7.22
CA GLY A 238 22.41 -5.08 8.01
C GLY A 238 21.77 -5.45 9.35
N ASP A 239 20.73 -4.73 9.79
CA ASP A 239 20.02 -5.10 11.01
C ASP A 239 19.18 -6.37 10.78
N THR A 240 19.33 -7.34 11.68
CA THR A 240 18.61 -8.63 11.67
C THR A 240 17.86 -8.90 12.97
N ASP A 241 18.17 -8.14 14.03
CA ASP A 241 17.50 -8.20 15.32
C ASP A 241 16.46 -7.08 15.43
N TYR A 242 15.21 -7.43 15.15
CA TYR A 242 14.11 -6.48 15.21
C TYR A 242 13.84 -5.96 16.62
N ALA A 243 14.00 -6.79 17.66
CA ALA A 243 13.77 -6.33 19.03
C ALA A 243 14.80 -5.26 19.43
N GLN A 244 16.04 -5.39 18.95
CA GLN A 244 17.06 -4.38 19.15
C GLN A 244 16.82 -3.13 18.29
N ALA A 245 16.41 -3.28 17.03
CA ALA A 245 16.08 -2.17 16.15
C ALA A 245 14.89 -1.34 16.68
N LEU A 246 13.85 -2.01 17.19
CA LEU A 246 12.65 -1.39 17.75
C LEU A 246 12.98 -0.52 18.96
N LYS A 247 13.83 -0.98 19.87
CA LYS A 247 14.29 -0.20 21.05
C LYS A 247 14.95 1.13 20.68
N GLY A 248 15.51 1.24 19.48
CA GLY A 248 16.14 2.47 18.97
C GLY A 248 15.17 3.42 18.26
N SER A 249 13.89 3.06 18.16
CA SER A 249 12.87 3.81 17.44
C SER A 249 11.83 4.44 18.39
N ASP A 250 10.95 5.28 17.85
CA ASP A 250 9.77 5.81 18.55
C ASP A 250 8.58 4.84 18.55
N TRP A 251 8.74 3.65 17.95
CA TRP A 251 7.70 2.64 17.87
C TRP A 251 7.78 1.66 19.04
N THR A 252 6.61 1.19 19.47
CA THR A 252 6.43 0.12 20.46
C THR A 252 5.50 -0.94 19.89
N GLU A 253 5.95 -2.20 19.86
CA GLU A 253 5.09 -3.32 19.48
C GLU A 253 4.04 -3.57 20.58
N VAL A 254 2.76 -3.62 20.18
CA VAL A 254 1.62 -3.84 21.07
C VAL A 254 0.90 -5.15 20.77
N GLY A 255 1.20 -5.81 19.66
CA GLY A 255 0.63 -7.11 19.33
C GLY A 255 1.32 -7.82 18.17
N THR A 256 1.29 -9.15 18.21
CA THR A 256 1.50 -10.03 17.06
C THR A 256 0.31 -10.98 16.98
N LYS A 257 -0.29 -11.17 15.80
CA LYS A 257 -1.46 -12.05 15.59
C LYS A 257 -1.29 -12.97 14.41
#